data_AF-A0A3M0YUZ8-F1
#
_entry.id   AF-A0A3M0YUZ8-F1
#
_cell.length_a   1.000
_cell.length_b   1.000
_cell.length_c   1.000
_cell.angle_alpha   90.00
_cell.angle_beta   90.00
_cell.angle_gamma   90.00
#
_symmetry.space_group_name_H-M   'P 1'
#
loop_
_entity.id
_entity.type
_entity.pdbx_description
1 polymer ?
#
loop_
_entity_poly.entity_id
_entity_poly.type
_entity_poly.pdbx_seq_one_letter_code
_entity_poly.pdbx_strand_id
1 'polypeptide(L)'
;MLALAGCRVDPPPAPAPTGFFETLEAGSTFHYALFTGENYYDPADTALTYHPDTLVWEVTAHPEAHVWEVREYLTEGSASKWGDGPAPWPDSVFTYRLRVAGDTLFAEALDPDGWLWSRLFQGHPLPLAPVTDNPATITGWKTDLSYCECDRMAHTDQWTLFGKIYYQLNLAILNGWMAVDGPGFTYVYSQQYGLLRSVSYSWWTQSGVGWDRFPAD
;
A
#
# COMPACT_ATOMS: atom_id res chain seq x y z
N MET A 1 -17.83 7.15 60.24
CA MET A 1 -17.37 6.06 59.37
C MET A 1 -16.83 6.68 58.10
N LEU A 2 -15.51 6.74 57.92
CA LEU A 2 -14.90 7.13 56.65
C LEU A 2 -14.82 5.89 55.77
N ALA A 3 -15.44 5.94 54.60
CA ALA A 3 -15.27 4.94 53.57
C ALA A 3 -13.91 5.15 52.90
N LEU A 4 -13.05 4.14 52.96
CA LEU A 4 -11.79 4.08 52.21
C LEU A 4 -12.13 4.02 50.72
N ALA A 5 -11.71 5.03 49.97
CA ALA A 5 -11.73 5.02 48.52
C ALA A 5 -10.82 3.88 48.04
N GLY A 6 -11.42 2.84 47.45
CA GLY A 6 -10.68 1.73 46.87
C GLY A 6 -9.82 2.22 45.71
N CYS A 7 -8.53 1.87 45.73
CA CYS A 7 -7.65 2.06 44.59
C CYS A 7 -8.25 1.38 43.37
N ARG A 8 -8.59 2.16 42.34
CA ARG A 8 -8.91 1.62 41.02
C ARG A 8 -7.62 1.00 40.49
N VAL A 9 -7.60 -0.33 40.39
CA VAL A 9 -6.58 -1.02 39.59
C VAL A 9 -7.00 -0.75 38.15
N ASP A 10 -6.23 0.07 37.44
CA ASP A 10 -6.46 0.25 36.02
C ASP A 10 -6.34 -1.13 35.34
N PRO A 11 -7.26 -1.47 34.42
CA PRO A 11 -7.12 -2.70 33.67
C PRO A 11 -5.77 -2.69 32.95
N PRO A 12 -5.11 -3.86 32.80
CA PRO A 12 -3.88 -3.94 32.02
C PRO A 12 -4.13 -3.35 30.63
N PRO A 13 -3.12 -2.69 30.03
CA PRO A 13 -3.25 -2.14 28.68
C PRO A 13 -3.75 -3.24 27.75
N ALA A 14 -4.70 -2.89 26.87
CA ALA A 14 -5.13 -3.81 25.83
C ALA A 14 -3.89 -4.34 25.09
N PRO A 15 -3.83 -5.63 24.73
CA PRO A 15 -2.75 -6.13 23.90
C PRO A 15 -2.60 -5.22 22.68
N ALA A 16 -1.36 -4.93 22.29
CA ALA A 16 -1.10 -4.17 21.08
C ALA A 16 -1.92 -4.79 19.94
N PRO A 17 -2.58 -3.98 19.09
CA PRO A 17 -3.34 -4.54 17.98
C PRO A 17 -2.41 -5.44 17.17
N THR A 18 -2.86 -6.68 16.94
CA THR A 18 -2.18 -7.65 16.08
C THR A 18 -1.96 -6.96 14.73
N GLY A 19 -0.72 -6.98 14.24
CA GLY A 19 -0.40 -6.38 12.95
C GLY A 19 -1.20 -7.04 11.84
N PHE A 20 -1.57 -6.30 10.80
CA PHE A 20 -2.27 -6.80 9.61
C PHE A 20 -1.68 -8.11 9.11
N PHE A 21 -0.35 -8.16 8.97
CA PHE A 21 0.35 -9.33 8.45
C PHE A 21 0.22 -10.57 9.35
N GLU A 22 0.12 -10.38 10.67
CA GLU A 22 -0.04 -11.49 11.63
C GLU A 22 -1.44 -12.14 11.53
N THR A 23 -2.39 -11.46 10.90
CA THR A 23 -3.75 -11.97 10.65
C THR A 23 -3.89 -12.68 9.29
N LEU A 24 -2.84 -12.68 8.47
CA LEU A 24 -2.90 -13.28 7.14
C LEU A 24 -2.82 -14.81 7.21
N GLU A 25 -3.86 -15.42 6.66
CA GLU A 25 -3.97 -16.87 6.47
C GLU A 25 -4.14 -17.21 4.99
N ALA A 26 -3.79 -18.44 4.58
CA ALA A 26 -4.03 -18.90 3.23
C ALA A 26 -5.54 -18.83 2.89
N GLY A 27 -5.87 -18.25 1.74
CA GLY A 27 -7.23 -17.94 1.33
C GLY A 27 -7.71 -16.53 1.72
N SER A 28 -6.92 -15.76 2.48
CA SER A 28 -7.22 -14.33 2.71
C SER A 28 -7.20 -13.59 1.38
N THR A 29 -8.24 -12.81 1.10
CA THR A 29 -8.40 -12.05 -0.14
C THR A 29 -8.67 -10.60 0.15
N PHE A 30 -8.07 -9.73 -0.66
CA PHE A 30 -8.20 -8.29 -0.58
C PHE A 30 -8.42 -7.73 -1.97
N HIS A 31 -9.23 -6.69 -2.06
CA HIS A 31 -9.65 -6.10 -3.34
C HIS A 31 -9.15 -4.66 -3.42
N TYR A 32 -8.69 -4.25 -4.59
CA TYR A 32 -8.22 -2.89 -4.85
C TYR A 32 -8.94 -2.28 -6.05
N ALA A 33 -9.39 -1.05 -5.89
CA ALA A 33 -9.94 -0.21 -6.95
C ALA A 33 -8.83 0.45 -7.74
N LEU A 34 -8.90 0.36 -9.07
CA LEU A 34 -8.00 1.06 -9.97
C LEU A 34 -8.33 2.55 -10.04
N PHE A 35 -7.30 3.40 -10.03
CA PHE A 35 -7.43 4.79 -10.42
C PHE A 35 -6.26 5.24 -11.29
N THR A 36 -6.46 6.35 -12.01
CA THR A 36 -5.40 7.06 -12.73
C THR A 36 -5.32 8.51 -12.27
N GLY A 37 -4.15 9.11 -12.43
CA GLY A 37 -3.92 10.54 -12.23
C GLY A 37 -2.91 11.09 -13.24
N GLU A 38 -2.90 12.41 -13.41
CA GLU A 38 -2.05 13.12 -14.37
C GLU A 38 -1.35 14.32 -13.71
N ASN A 39 -0.39 14.90 -14.43
CA ASN A 39 0.35 16.12 -14.04
C ASN A 39 0.99 16.00 -12.65
N TYR A 40 1.71 14.91 -12.40
CA TYR A 40 2.34 14.60 -11.11
C TYR A 40 3.09 15.80 -10.50
N TYR A 41 3.86 16.57 -11.31
CA TYR A 41 4.67 17.68 -10.82
C TYR A 41 3.89 18.94 -10.44
N ASP A 42 2.67 19.14 -10.95
CA ASP A 42 1.87 20.32 -10.63
C ASP A 42 1.12 20.11 -9.31
N PRO A 43 1.56 20.64 -8.15
CA PRO A 43 0.93 20.36 -6.87
C PRO A 43 -0.56 20.74 -6.80
N ALA A 44 -1.05 21.59 -7.71
CA ALA A 44 -2.47 21.95 -7.78
C ALA A 44 -3.33 20.88 -8.47
N ASP A 45 -2.75 20.05 -9.34
CA ASP A 45 -3.49 18.98 -10.03
C ASP A 45 -3.51 17.69 -9.22
N THR A 46 -4.55 17.57 -8.39
CA THR A 46 -4.77 16.38 -7.56
C THR A 46 -5.88 15.51 -8.12
N ALA A 47 -6.36 15.74 -9.34
CA ALA A 47 -7.48 14.99 -9.87
C ALA A 47 -7.13 13.50 -10.01
N LEU A 48 -8.09 12.64 -9.63
CA LEU A 48 -7.98 11.20 -9.87
C LEU A 48 -9.27 10.71 -10.50
N THR A 49 -9.16 9.66 -11.30
CA THR A 49 -10.30 8.98 -11.92
C THR A 49 -10.27 7.51 -11.53
N TYR A 50 -11.32 7.05 -10.85
CA TYR A 50 -11.52 5.62 -10.60
C TYR A 50 -12.06 4.91 -11.84
N HIS A 51 -11.61 3.68 -12.04
CA HIS A 51 -12.04 2.80 -13.14
C HIS A 51 -12.81 1.60 -12.56
N PRO A 52 -13.71 0.97 -13.34
CA PRO A 52 -14.47 -0.20 -12.89
C PRO A 52 -13.62 -1.49 -12.88
N ASP A 53 -12.34 -1.37 -12.56
CA ASP A 53 -11.37 -2.45 -12.50
C ASP A 53 -11.09 -2.81 -11.05
N THR A 54 -11.03 -4.10 -10.78
CA THR A 54 -10.75 -4.64 -9.45
C THR A 54 -9.57 -5.60 -9.54
N LEU A 55 -8.51 -5.27 -8.81
CA LEU A 55 -7.40 -6.18 -8.56
C LEU A 55 -7.71 -6.99 -7.31
N VAL A 56 -7.57 -8.31 -7.42
CA VAL A 56 -7.60 -9.24 -6.29
C VAL A 56 -6.16 -9.52 -5.87
N TRP A 57 -5.89 -9.40 -4.58
CA TRP A 57 -4.66 -9.80 -3.93
C TRP A 57 -4.99 -10.89 -2.91
N GLU A 58 -4.46 -12.10 -3.14
CA GLU A 58 -4.80 -13.29 -2.38
C GLU A 58 -3.57 -13.94 -1.79
N VAL A 59 -3.66 -14.34 -0.53
CA VAL A 59 -2.66 -15.17 0.14
C VAL A 59 -2.87 -16.62 -0.28
N THR A 60 -1.96 -17.18 -1.06
CA THR A 60 -2.05 -18.57 -1.55
C THR A 60 -1.43 -19.57 -0.59
N ALA A 61 -0.39 -19.17 0.15
CA ALA A 61 0.25 -20.01 1.15
C ALA A 61 0.89 -19.18 2.28
N HIS A 62 1.10 -19.82 3.42
CA HIS A 62 1.85 -19.30 4.57
C HIS A 62 2.90 -20.37 4.96
N PRO A 63 3.98 -20.52 4.16
CA PRO A 63 4.92 -21.64 4.31
C PRO A 63 5.68 -21.64 5.64
N GLU A 64 5.93 -20.46 6.21
CA GLU A 64 6.61 -20.28 7.49
C GLU A 64 6.21 -18.96 8.15
N ALA A 65 6.48 -18.81 9.44
CA ALA A 65 6.13 -17.61 10.18
C ALA A 65 6.70 -16.35 9.50
N HIS A 66 5.84 -15.35 9.32
CA HIS A 66 6.18 -14.08 8.68
C HIS A 66 6.49 -14.15 7.19
N VAL A 67 6.13 -15.25 6.51
CA VAL A 67 6.30 -15.42 5.07
C VAL A 67 5.01 -15.87 4.43
N TRP A 68 4.59 -15.16 3.40
CA TRP A 68 3.36 -15.45 2.66
C TRP A 68 3.67 -15.53 1.17
N GLU A 69 3.09 -16.51 0.49
CA GLU A 69 3.02 -16.50 -0.96
C GLU A 69 1.68 -15.93 -1.36
N VAL A 70 1.70 -15.07 -2.37
CA VAL A 70 0.53 -14.28 -2.76
C VAL A 70 0.38 -14.26 -4.26
N ARG A 71 -0.86 -14.09 -4.72
CA ARG A 71 -1.19 -13.91 -6.12
C ARG A 71 -1.99 -12.64 -6.36
N GLU A 72 -1.75 -12.01 -7.50
CA GLU A 72 -2.44 -10.84 -7.99
C GLU A 72 -3.11 -11.12 -9.33
N TYR A 73 -4.38 -10.77 -9.47
CA TYR A 73 -5.09 -10.88 -10.75
C TYR A 73 -6.27 -9.92 -10.83
N LEU A 74 -6.60 -9.49 -12.05
CA LEU A 74 -7.79 -8.68 -12.31
C LEU A 74 -9.04 -9.57 -12.37
N THR A 75 -10.15 -9.09 -11.85
CA THR A 75 -11.45 -9.78 -11.95
C THR A 75 -11.94 -9.81 -13.40
N GLU A 76 -12.83 -10.77 -13.73
CA GLU A 76 -13.42 -10.91 -15.07
C GLU A 76 -14.13 -9.64 -15.57
N GLY A 77 -14.70 -8.84 -14.65
CA GLY A 77 -15.39 -7.59 -14.98
C GLY A 77 -14.47 -6.40 -15.23
N SER A 78 -13.15 -6.54 -15.03
CA SER A 78 -12.18 -5.45 -15.17
C SER A 78 -11.86 -5.20 -16.65
N ALA A 79 -12.04 -3.97 -17.15
CA ALA A 79 -11.76 -3.62 -18.55
C ALA A 79 -10.28 -3.85 -18.92
N SER A 80 -9.37 -3.52 -18.01
CA SER A 80 -7.92 -3.69 -18.18
C SER A 80 -7.51 -5.16 -18.27
N LYS A 81 -8.33 -6.11 -17.78
CA LYS A 81 -8.06 -7.54 -17.98
C LYS A 81 -8.02 -7.87 -19.47
N TRP A 82 -8.89 -7.24 -20.25
CA TRP A 82 -9.06 -7.49 -21.68
C TRP A 82 -8.30 -6.50 -22.57
N GLY A 83 -7.49 -5.62 -21.96
CA GLY A 83 -6.70 -4.62 -22.67
C GLY A 83 -7.43 -3.31 -22.99
N ASP A 84 -8.67 -3.15 -22.51
CA ASP A 84 -9.50 -1.96 -22.76
C ASP A 84 -9.38 -0.89 -21.67
N GLY A 85 -8.57 -1.14 -20.64
CA GLY A 85 -8.41 -0.26 -19.47
C GLY A 85 -6.95 0.15 -19.23
N PRO A 86 -6.72 1.05 -18.25
CA PRO A 86 -5.43 1.69 -18.06
C PRO A 86 -4.43 0.87 -17.23
N ALA A 87 -4.84 -0.24 -16.60
CA ALA A 87 -3.89 -1.05 -15.85
C ALA A 87 -2.93 -1.80 -16.81
N PRO A 88 -1.62 -1.82 -16.51
CA PRO A 88 -0.66 -2.55 -17.32
C PRO A 88 -0.85 -4.07 -17.19
N TRP A 89 -0.35 -4.78 -18.20
CA TRP A 89 -0.31 -6.24 -18.30
C TRP A 89 -1.70 -6.89 -18.25
N PRO A 90 -2.48 -6.82 -19.34
CA PRO A 90 -3.77 -7.48 -19.44
C PRO A 90 -3.64 -9.00 -19.21
N ASP A 91 -4.68 -9.60 -18.62
CA ASP A 91 -4.83 -11.03 -18.28
C ASP A 91 -3.66 -11.68 -17.48
N SER A 92 -2.73 -10.87 -16.96
CA SER A 92 -1.55 -11.39 -16.28
C SER A 92 -1.84 -11.68 -14.80
N VAL A 93 -1.53 -12.91 -14.39
CA VAL A 93 -1.51 -13.34 -12.99
C VAL A 93 -0.07 -13.25 -12.48
N PHE A 94 0.14 -12.50 -11.40
CA PHE A 94 1.45 -12.42 -10.77
C PHE A 94 1.48 -13.20 -9.47
N THR A 95 2.61 -13.85 -9.19
CA THR A 95 2.84 -14.58 -7.94
C THR A 95 4.18 -14.19 -7.37
N TYR A 96 4.23 -13.95 -6.07
CA TYR A 96 5.43 -13.51 -5.37
C TYR A 96 5.32 -13.81 -3.87
N ARG A 97 6.41 -13.58 -3.15
CA ARG A 97 6.51 -13.77 -1.70
C ARG A 97 6.48 -12.42 -0.99
N LEU A 98 5.70 -12.33 0.07
CA LEU A 98 5.88 -11.33 1.12
C LEU A 98 6.64 -11.94 2.28
N ARG A 99 7.57 -11.17 2.85
CA ARG A 99 8.30 -11.55 4.04
C ARG A 99 8.44 -10.37 4.97
N VAL A 100 8.09 -10.54 6.23
CA VAL A 100 8.39 -9.56 7.29
C VAL A 100 9.61 -10.03 8.04
N ALA A 101 10.65 -9.21 8.08
CA ALA A 101 11.86 -9.46 8.86
C ALA A 101 12.17 -8.25 9.73
N GLY A 102 12.10 -8.44 11.04
CA GLY A 102 12.12 -7.33 12.00
C GLY A 102 10.91 -6.44 11.79
N ASP A 103 11.14 -5.15 11.52
CA ASP A 103 10.13 -4.13 11.26
C ASP A 103 10.00 -3.81 9.77
N THR A 104 10.49 -4.64 8.86
CA THR A 104 10.52 -4.35 7.43
C THR A 104 9.77 -5.40 6.62
N LEU A 105 8.90 -4.95 5.73
CA LEU A 105 8.22 -5.76 4.73
C LEU A 105 9.06 -5.82 3.45
N PHE A 106 9.25 -7.03 2.94
CA PHE A 106 9.88 -7.32 1.66
C PHE A 106 8.86 -7.99 0.73
N ALA A 107 8.83 -7.56 -0.53
CA ALA A 107 8.15 -8.26 -1.62
C ALA A 107 9.21 -8.80 -2.58
N GLU A 108 9.21 -10.12 -2.80
CA GLU A 108 10.29 -10.85 -3.44
C GLU A 108 9.74 -11.80 -4.50
N ALA A 109 10.43 -11.98 -5.62
CA ALA A 109 10.06 -13.01 -6.59
C ALA A 109 10.13 -14.41 -5.95
N LEU A 110 9.29 -15.34 -6.42
CA LEU A 110 9.36 -16.74 -5.97
C LEU A 110 10.63 -17.44 -6.44
N ASP A 111 11.09 -17.09 -7.65
CA ASP A 111 12.38 -17.51 -8.19
C ASP A 111 13.48 -16.58 -7.65
N PRO A 112 14.52 -17.09 -6.95
CA PRO A 112 15.61 -16.27 -6.42
C PRO A 112 16.35 -15.42 -7.46
N ASP A 113 16.41 -15.88 -8.71
CA ASP A 113 17.03 -15.16 -9.82
C ASP A 113 16.01 -14.38 -10.66
N GLY A 114 14.74 -14.44 -10.28
CA GLY A 114 13.61 -13.83 -10.98
C GLY A 114 13.41 -12.36 -10.67
N TRP A 115 12.78 -11.67 -11.61
CA TRP A 115 12.28 -10.31 -11.40
C TRP A 115 10.96 -10.35 -10.63
N LEU A 116 10.78 -9.42 -9.68
CA LEU A 116 9.48 -9.23 -9.05
C LEU A 116 8.52 -8.61 -10.08
N TRP A 117 7.47 -9.35 -10.40
CA TRP A 117 6.31 -8.82 -11.11
C TRP A 117 5.17 -8.62 -10.12
N SER A 118 4.72 -7.38 -9.97
CA SER A 118 3.58 -7.02 -9.13
C SER A 118 3.03 -5.66 -9.58
N ARG A 119 1.71 -5.49 -9.48
CA ARG A 119 1.03 -4.21 -9.65
C ARG A 119 1.04 -3.38 -8.37
N LEU A 120 1.21 -4.03 -7.22
CA LEU A 120 1.21 -3.40 -5.90
C LEU A 120 2.60 -3.08 -5.37
N PHE A 121 3.64 -3.85 -5.70
CA PHE A 121 5.00 -3.72 -5.17
C PHE A 121 6.06 -3.69 -6.27
N GLN A 122 7.19 -3.05 -5.99
CA GLN A 122 8.29 -2.88 -6.95
C GLN A 122 9.66 -3.27 -6.35
N GLY A 123 9.65 -4.15 -5.35
CA GLY A 123 10.87 -4.71 -4.76
C GLY A 123 11.57 -3.80 -3.76
N HIS A 124 10.95 -2.67 -3.40
CA HIS A 124 11.47 -1.80 -2.35
C HIS A 124 11.07 -2.31 -0.96
N PRO A 125 12.01 -2.39 0.00
CA PRO A 125 11.69 -2.69 1.38
C PRO A 125 10.86 -1.56 2.00
N LEU A 126 9.83 -1.93 2.77
CA LEU A 126 8.90 -0.99 3.39
C LEU A 126 8.96 -1.10 4.92
N PRO A 127 9.49 -0.10 5.65
CA PRO A 127 9.50 -0.11 7.11
C PRO A 127 8.07 -0.01 7.68
N LEU A 128 7.70 -1.00 8.48
CA LEU A 128 6.41 -1.13 9.17
C LEU A 128 6.36 -0.33 10.49
N ALA A 129 7.52 0.00 11.07
CA ALA A 129 7.58 0.89 12.23
C ALA A 129 6.95 2.25 11.87
N PRO A 130 6.16 2.88 12.77
CA PRO A 130 5.54 4.17 12.49
C PRO A 130 6.58 5.25 12.19
N VAL A 131 6.43 5.90 11.04
CA VAL A 131 7.17 7.12 10.73
C VAL A 131 6.55 8.26 11.54
N THR A 132 7.38 9.01 12.26
CA THR A 132 6.92 10.09 13.15
C THR A 132 7.34 11.49 12.68
N ASP A 133 8.26 11.56 11.72
CA ASP A 133 8.72 12.80 11.12
C ASP A 133 8.02 13.08 9.79
N ASN A 134 8.06 14.33 9.32
CA ASN A 134 7.52 14.78 8.03
C ASN A 134 6.03 14.44 7.83
N PRO A 135 5.11 15.10 8.55
CA PRO A 135 3.69 14.93 8.29
C PRO A 135 3.37 15.40 6.87
N ALA A 136 2.49 14.66 6.19
CA ALA A 136 2.01 14.97 4.86
C ALA A 136 0.52 14.63 4.71
N THR A 137 -0.13 15.33 3.79
CA THR A 137 -1.53 15.11 3.43
C THR A 137 -1.60 14.40 2.09
N ILE A 138 -2.43 13.36 2.00
CA ILE A 138 -2.79 12.76 0.72
C ILE A 138 -3.93 13.58 0.12
N THR A 139 -3.66 14.25 -1.01
CA THR A 139 -4.67 14.99 -1.76
C THR A 139 -4.86 14.35 -3.12
N GLY A 140 -6.05 13.79 -3.35
CA GLY A 140 -6.32 13.07 -4.58
C GLY A 140 -5.42 11.85 -4.73
N TRP A 141 -4.65 11.79 -5.83
CA TRP A 141 -3.76 10.65 -6.12
C TRP A 141 -2.32 10.82 -5.61
N LYS A 142 -1.98 11.95 -4.97
CA LYS A 142 -0.62 12.29 -4.53
C LYS A 142 -0.57 12.90 -3.13
N THR A 143 0.61 13.33 -2.70
CA THR A 143 0.82 14.05 -1.43
C THR A 143 1.02 15.55 -1.66
N ASP A 144 0.92 16.33 -0.59
CA ASP A 144 1.25 17.77 -0.57
C ASP A 144 2.75 18.07 -0.49
N LEU A 145 3.60 17.05 -0.44
CA LEU A 145 5.05 17.22 -0.43
C LEU A 145 5.55 17.70 -1.80
N SER A 146 6.46 18.67 -1.76
CA SER A 146 7.10 19.17 -2.98
C SER A 146 7.87 18.08 -3.69
N TYR A 147 7.76 18.03 -5.01
CA TYR A 147 8.50 17.09 -5.85
C TYR A 147 10.02 17.08 -5.56
N CYS A 148 10.61 15.90 -5.59
CA CYS A 148 12.04 15.67 -5.77
C CYS A 148 12.29 14.35 -6.50
N GLU A 149 13.44 14.25 -7.14
CA GLU A 149 14.04 13.01 -7.64
C GLU A 149 14.76 12.26 -6.49
N CYS A 150 14.05 12.03 -5.39
CA CYS A 150 14.62 11.45 -4.18
C CYS A 150 13.61 10.59 -3.43
N ASP A 151 14.11 9.60 -2.69
CA ASP A 151 13.26 8.77 -1.85
C ASP A 151 12.98 9.48 -0.51
N ARG A 152 11.72 9.45 -0.08
CA ARG A 152 11.27 10.10 1.15
C ARG A 152 10.29 9.23 1.91
N MET A 153 10.42 9.29 3.23
CA MET A 153 9.45 8.77 4.18
C MET A 153 8.71 9.93 4.84
N ALA A 154 7.41 9.77 4.98
CA ALA A 154 6.51 10.70 5.64
C ALA A 154 5.41 9.92 6.36
N HIS A 155 4.52 10.61 7.06
CA HIS A 155 3.36 10.00 7.67
C HIS A 155 2.09 10.83 7.50
N THR A 156 0.93 10.20 7.67
CA THR A 156 -0.36 10.88 7.75
C THR A 156 -1.22 10.30 8.87
N ASP A 157 -1.83 11.16 9.67
CA ASP A 157 -2.52 10.76 10.90
C ASP A 157 -4.01 10.47 10.72
N GLN A 158 -4.65 11.02 9.68
CA GLN A 158 -6.10 10.91 9.46
C GLN A 158 -6.39 10.92 7.96
N TRP A 159 -6.25 9.76 7.32
CA TRP A 159 -6.59 9.62 5.92
C TRP A 159 -7.93 8.90 5.76
N THR A 160 -8.84 9.51 5.01
CA THR A 160 -10.12 8.89 4.67
C THR A 160 -10.04 8.25 3.29
N LEU A 161 -10.23 6.94 3.23
CA LEU A 161 -10.35 6.19 1.98
C LEU A 161 -11.66 5.39 2.02
N PHE A 162 -12.51 5.57 0.99
CA PHE A 162 -13.83 4.94 0.88
C PHE A 162 -14.69 5.06 2.15
N GLY A 163 -14.66 6.23 2.80
CA GLY A 163 -15.44 6.52 4.01
C GLY A 163 -14.85 5.96 5.31
N LYS A 164 -13.75 5.19 5.27
CA LYS A 164 -13.03 4.69 6.45
C LYS A 164 -11.85 5.60 6.77
N ILE A 165 -11.72 5.95 8.05
CA ILE A 165 -10.59 6.74 8.56
C ILE A 165 -9.48 5.78 9.02
N TYR A 166 -8.27 6.04 8.54
CA TYR A 166 -7.06 5.33 8.90
C TYR A 166 -6.11 6.29 9.61
N TYR A 167 -5.46 5.78 10.66
CA TYR A 167 -4.58 6.56 11.52
C TYR A 167 -3.13 6.09 11.39
N GLN A 168 -2.18 7.01 11.56
CA GLN A 168 -0.74 6.72 11.62
C GLN A 168 -0.25 5.84 10.45
N LEU A 169 -0.49 6.32 9.24
CA LEU A 169 -0.03 5.65 8.03
C LEU A 169 1.35 6.16 7.63
N ASN A 170 2.22 5.23 7.27
CA ASN A 170 3.48 5.49 6.61
C ASN A 170 3.23 5.83 5.14
N LEU A 171 3.97 6.82 4.66
CA LEU A 171 4.05 7.22 3.26
C LEU A 171 5.47 6.97 2.78
N ALA A 172 5.65 6.10 1.79
CA ALA A 172 6.93 5.92 1.12
C ALA A 172 6.80 6.48 -0.30
N ILE A 173 7.57 7.53 -0.60
CA ILE A 173 7.61 8.18 -1.91
C ILE A 173 8.97 7.90 -2.50
N LEU A 174 9.02 7.05 -3.52
CA LEU A 174 10.24 6.51 -4.08
C LEU A 174 10.42 7.07 -5.49
N ASN A 175 11.07 8.23 -5.57
CA ASN A 175 11.30 8.95 -6.81
C ASN A 175 12.77 8.91 -7.24
N GLY A 176 13.65 8.20 -6.51
CA GLY A 176 15.09 8.16 -6.82
C GLY A 176 15.39 7.67 -8.24
N TRP A 177 14.61 6.71 -8.74
CA TRP A 177 14.74 6.21 -10.11
C TRP A 177 14.36 7.23 -11.19
N MET A 178 13.56 8.25 -10.85
CA MET A 178 13.17 9.29 -11.81
C MET A 178 14.37 10.15 -12.24
N ALA A 179 15.42 10.24 -11.42
CA ALA A 179 16.69 10.91 -11.79
C ALA A 179 17.40 10.27 -13.00
N VAL A 180 17.05 9.03 -13.32
CA VAL A 180 17.62 8.23 -14.41
C VAL A 180 16.52 7.70 -15.34
N ASP A 181 15.47 8.51 -15.53
CA ASP A 181 14.33 8.26 -16.42
C ASP A 181 13.49 7.01 -16.06
N GLY A 182 13.60 6.54 -14.82
CA GLY A 182 12.78 5.47 -14.28
C GLY A 182 11.42 5.95 -13.76
N PRO A 183 10.54 5.01 -13.37
CA PRO A 183 9.27 5.33 -12.74
C PRO A 183 9.46 5.85 -11.29
N GLY A 184 8.47 6.58 -10.80
CA GLY A 184 8.32 6.87 -9.38
C GLY A 184 7.18 6.06 -8.76
N PHE A 185 7.25 5.86 -7.44
CA PHE A 185 6.25 5.09 -6.70
C PHE A 185 5.82 5.80 -5.42
N THR A 186 4.56 5.63 -5.05
CA THR A 186 4.06 6.05 -3.73
C THR A 186 3.29 4.92 -3.08
N TYR A 187 3.64 4.61 -1.83
CA TYR A 187 2.95 3.62 -1.00
C TYR A 187 2.33 4.30 0.22
N VAL A 188 1.11 3.87 0.57
CA VAL A 188 0.43 4.25 1.81
C VAL A 188 0.10 2.97 2.56
N TYR A 189 0.68 2.81 3.75
CA TYR A 189 0.63 1.54 4.46
C TYR A 189 0.90 1.71 5.97
N SER A 190 0.69 0.65 6.74
CA SER A 190 1.15 0.57 8.13
C SER A 190 1.23 -0.89 8.57
N GLN A 191 1.86 -1.16 9.72
CA GLN A 191 1.79 -2.48 10.34
C GLN A 191 0.34 -2.88 10.67
N GLN A 192 -0.50 -1.94 11.12
CA GLN A 192 -1.87 -2.22 11.55
C GLN A 192 -2.82 -2.48 10.38
N TYR A 193 -2.64 -1.76 9.27
CA TYR A 193 -3.59 -1.80 8.15
C TYR A 193 -3.06 -2.51 6.91
N GLY A 194 -1.77 -2.83 6.83
CA GLY A 194 -1.15 -3.36 5.61
C GLY A 194 -1.03 -2.29 4.53
N LEU A 195 -0.90 -2.70 3.27
CA LEU A 195 -0.89 -1.80 2.12
C LEU A 195 -2.31 -1.31 1.81
N LEU A 196 -2.52 0.01 1.82
CA LEU A 196 -3.80 0.65 1.50
C LEU A 196 -3.80 1.30 0.13
N ARG A 197 -2.68 1.89 -0.28
CA ARG A 197 -2.51 2.46 -1.62
C ARG A 197 -1.14 2.16 -2.17
N SER A 198 -1.10 1.84 -3.46
CA SER A 198 0.11 1.80 -4.27
C SER A 198 -0.12 2.62 -5.52
N VAL A 199 0.86 3.45 -5.90
CA VAL A 199 0.82 4.27 -7.11
C VAL A 199 2.15 4.13 -7.82
N SER A 200 2.10 3.94 -9.14
CA SER A 200 3.25 4.11 -10.04
C SER A 200 2.98 5.25 -10.99
N TYR A 201 4.03 6.01 -11.33
CA TYR A 201 3.91 7.11 -12.29
C TYR A 201 5.18 7.28 -13.11
N SER A 202 4.99 7.76 -14.33
CA SER A 202 6.05 7.92 -15.32
C SER A 202 6.68 9.31 -15.23
N TRP A 203 8.01 9.36 -15.22
CA TRP A 203 8.76 10.60 -15.36
C TRP A 203 8.40 11.36 -16.65
N TRP A 204 8.20 10.62 -17.75
CA TRP A 204 7.99 11.17 -19.09
C TRP A 204 6.59 11.73 -19.32
N THR A 205 5.57 11.00 -18.87
CA THR A 205 4.17 11.39 -19.13
C THR A 205 3.54 12.12 -17.96
N GLN A 206 4.14 12.03 -16.77
CA GLN A 206 3.58 12.54 -15.50
C GLN A 206 2.22 11.94 -15.15
N SER A 207 1.81 10.88 -15.86
CA SER A 207 0.61 10.11 -15.57
C SER A 207 0.97 8.92 -14.68
N GLY A 208 0.02 8.53 -13.85
CA GLY A 208 0.16 7.40 -12.96
C GLY A 208 -1.06 6.50 -12.91
N VAL A 209 -0.80 5.27 -12.50
CA VAL A 209 -1.80 4.24 -12.21
C VAL A 209 -1.66 3.89 -10.74
N GLY A 210 -2.77 3.79 -10.03
CA GLY A 210 -2.77 3.41 -8.63
C GLY A 210 -3.90 2.47 -8.26
N TRP A 211 -3.74 1.88 -7.09
CA TRP A 211 -4.61 0.87 -6.52
C TRP A 211 -4.95 1.25 -5.10
N ASP A 212 -6.23 1.45 -4.81
CA ASP A 212 -6.75 1.72 -3.47
C ASP A 212 -7.47 0.50 -2.91
N ARG A 213 -7.09 0.05 -1.73
CA ARG A 213 -7.72 -1.11 -1.10
C ARG A 213 -9.14 -0.77 -0.67
N PHE A 214 -10.09 -1.60 -1.04
CA PHE A 214 -11.42 -1.57 -0.44
C PHE A 214 -11.32 -1.84 1.07
N PRO A 215 -12.18 -1.21 1.89
CA PRO A 215 -12.27 -1.57 3.30
C PRO A 215 -12.67 -3.05 3.41
N ALA A 216 -12.13 -3.76 4.40
CA ALA A 216 -12.65 -5.07 4.78
C ALA A 216 -14.09 -4.89 5.27
N ASP A 217 -15.00 -5.74 4.78
CA ASP A 217 -16.38 -5.85 5.25
C ASP A 217 -16.46 -6.31 6.72
#